data_AF-A0A7Y6PJC1-F1
#
_entry.id   AF-A0A7Y6PJC1-F1
#
_cell.length_a   1.000
_cell.length_b   1.000
_cell.length_c   1.000
_cell.angle_alpha   90.00
_cell.angle_beta   90.00
_cell.angle_gamma   90.00
#
_symmetry.space_group_name_H-M   'P 1'
#
loop_
_entity.id
_entity.type
_entity.pdbx_description
1 polymer ?
#
loop_
_entity_poly.entity_id
_entity_poly.type
_entity_poly.pdbx_seq_one_letter_code
_entity_poly.pdbx_strand_id
1 'polypeptide(L)'
;MHTRPGLLFSVLAIAACGGSQPAPAPVTTAEPPPARPAPVTCDEAAVILTPEGGGAEARTADLAQACKDDTWSAEILTCVGSSHRPAECLAKLPDYADLAQLMNVGNDDEDAGDPAPPLECDQVISTVWWYPPELTETSPERRWDLDVRRRTLVEACEHDGWSDELKRCLQTATDENRPGKACLDDVDAASLDDIKKKITAIDELAAAIEKVKKKPASIGCKQVVAAHYADAKWKDKLDGFKQSERKRMIAESRAKMTKACTDTAWSETLRGCIVAGGGETCFVAASMGLTWSYPAAGVTAALGIPECDDYVAQMAKVIACDKLPQSSRDALKQSSDELFAQVLGRPKGERASFASSCKAGAEAIVQALSSLGC
;
A
#
# COMPACT_ATOMS: atom_id res chain seq x y z
N MET A 1 -37.90 -11.79 57.80
CA MET A 1 -36.76 -12.61 58.22
C MET A 1 -35.47 -11.97 57.74
N HIS A 2 -34.73 -11.42 58.71
CA HIS A 2 -33.29 -11.16 58.76
C HIS A 2 -32.63 -10.35 57.62
N THR A 3 -32.75 -9.04 57.74
CA THR A 3 -31.70 -8.06 57.44
C THR A 3 -30.62 -8.08 58.52
N ARG A 4 -29.33 -8.03 58.15
CA ARG A 4 -28.25 -7.63 59.04
C ARG A 4 -27.23 -6.72 58.34
N PRO A 5 -26.80 -5.61 58.98
CA PRO A 5 -25.75 -4.70 58.54
C PRO A 5 -24.40 -5.05 59.19
N GLY A 6 -23.29 -4.59 58.62
CA GLY A 6 -21.98 -4.57 59.27
C GLY A 6 -21.06 -3.58 58.55
N LEU A 7 -20.87 -2.38 59.09
CA LEU A 7 -19.83 -1.97 60.06
C LEU A 7 -18.46 -1.70 59.42
N LEU A 8 -18.31 -0.42 59.08
CA LEU A 8 -17.11 0.42 59.19
C LEU A 8 -16.02 -0.13 60.11
N PHE A 9 -14.80 -0.27 59.57
CA PHE A 9 -13.57 0.01 60.29
C PHE A 9 -12.54 0.61 59.32
N SER A 10 -12.42 1.94 59.38
CA SER A 10 -11.31 2.68 58.80
C SER A 10 -10.09 2.49 59.72
N VAL A 11 -9.03 1.85 59.20
CA VAL A 11 -7.70 1.90 59.81
C VAL A 11 -6.88 2.90 59.01
N LEU A 12 -6.79 4.13 59.52
CA LEU A 12 -5.80 5.11 59.11
C LEU A 12 -4.43 4.66 59.67
N ALA A 13 -3.56 4.13 58.81
CA ALA A 13 -2.14 4.05 59.11
C ALA A 13 -1.46 5.32 58.58
N ILE A 14 -1.18 6.27 59.47
CA ILE A 14 -0.32 7.41 59.17
C ILE A 14 1.13 6.93 59.26
N ALA A 15 1.70 6.52 58.13
CA ALA A 15 3.13 6.34 57.99
C ALA A 15 3.76 7.71 57.73
N ALA A 16 4.42 8.26 58.75
CA ALA A 16 5.28 9.43 58.62
C ALA A 16 6.57 9.04 57.88
N CYS A 17 6.55 9.08 56.55
CA CYS A 17 7.78 9.10 55.75
C CYS A 17 8.30 10.54 55.71
N GLY A 18 9.43 10.77 56.38
CA GLY A 18 10.19 12.01 56.27
C GLY A 18 10.52 12.28 54.80
N GLY A 19 9.98 13.38 54.27
CA GLY A 19 10.23 13.83 52.92
C GLY A 19 11.66 14.31 52.78
N SER A 20 12.55 13.43 52.30
CA SER A 20 13.70 13.88 51.55
C SER A 20 13.19 14.54 50.27
N GLN A 21 13.57 15.80 50.06
CA GLN A 21 13.28 16.56 48.85
C GLN A 21 13.61 15.67 47.63
N PRO A 22 12.67 15.39 46.72
CA PRO A 22 12.95 14.59 45.54
C PRO A 22 14.12 15.26 44.81
N ALA A 23 15.16 14.48 44.54
CA ALA A 23 16.25 14.93 43.70
C ALA A 23 15.63 15.53 42.43
N PRO A 24 16.08 16.73 41.99
CA PRO A 24 15.54 17.35 40.79
C PRO A 24 15.56 16.31 39.68
N ALA A 25 14.38 16.09 39.08
CA ALA A 25 14.27 15.16 37.97
C ALA A 25 15.37 15.52 36.96
N PRO A 26 16.14 14.53 36.47
CA PRO A 26 17.15 14.80 35.46
C PRO A 26 16.43 15.54 34.34
N VAL A 27 16.88 16.78 34.08
CA VAL A 27 16.39 17.59 32.97
C VAL A 27 16.52 16.70 31.76
N THR A 28 15.39 16.18 31.29
CA THR A 28 15.35 15.41 30.05
C THR A 28 15.72 16.42 28.99
N THR A 29 17.00 16.42 28.59
CA THR A 29 17.48 17.16 27.43
C THR A 29 16.51 16.84 26.32
N ALA A 30 15.77 17.86 25.89
CA ALA A 30 14.81 17.75 24.80
C ALA A 30 15.49 16.96 23.67
N GLU A 31 14.82 15.91 23.21
CA GLU A 31 15.28 15.14 22.07
C GLU A 31 15.65 16.12 20.96
N PRO A 32 16.90 16.07 20.43
CA PRO A 32 17.31 17.00 19.39
C PRO A 32 16.26 16.95 18.26
N PRO A 33 15.83 18.10 17.73
CA PRO A 33 14.90 18.09 16.61
C PRO A 33 15.45 17.16 15.51
N PRO A 34 14.59 16.35 14.87
CA PRO A 34 15.03 15.40 13.86
C PRO A 34 15.89 16.14 12.84
N ALA A 35 17.05 15.56 12.53
CA ALA A 35 17.96 16.13 11.56
C ALA A 35 17.19 16.40 10.26
N ARG A 36 17.37 17.60 9.68
CA ARG A 36 16.77 17.90 8.38
C ARG A 36 17.25 16.84 7.39
N PRO A 37 16.37 16.31 6.51
CA PRO A 37 16.79 15.43 5.44
C PRO A 37 17.94 16.06 4.67
N ALA A 38 18.92 15.24 4.26
CA ALA A 38 19.96 15.70 3.37
C ALA A 38 19.32 16.24 2.08
N PRO A 39 19.85 17.33 1.50
CA PRO A 39 19.37 17.84 0.22
C PRO A 39 19.61 16.79 -0.88
N VAL A 40 18.64 16.67 -1.79
CA VAL A 40 18.69 15.79 -2.96
C VAL A 40 19.85 16.20 -3.85
N THR A 41 20.69 15.25 -4.24
CA THR A 41 21.81 15.43 -5.16
C THR A 41 21.39 15.26 -6.62
N CYS A 42 22.20 15.72 -7.57
CA CYS A 42 21.94 15.49 -8.99
C CYS A 42 21.90 14.00 -9.37
N ASP A 43 22.72 13.17 -8.73
CA ASP A 43 22.73 11.73 -9.00
C ASP A 43 21.44 11.07 -8.49
N GLU A 44 20.95 11.45 -7.31
CA GLU A 44 19.66 10.98 -6.78
C GLU A 44 18.48 11.49 -7.62
N ALA A 45 18.50 12.76 -8.02
CA ALA A 45 17.48 13.34 -8.90
C ALA A 45 17.40 12.60 -10.23
N ALA A 46 18.54 12.24 -10.83
CA ALA A 46 18.58 11.48 -12.07
C ALA A 46 17.98 10.08 -11.91
N VAL A 47 18.27 9.37 -10.81
CA VAL A 47 17.65 8.06 -10.52
C VAL A 47 16.14 8.20 -10.37
N ILE A 48 15.67 9.26 -9.70
CA ILE A 48 14.22 9.53 -9.52
C ILE A 48 13.53 9.84 -10.85
N LEU A 49 14.24 10.48 -11.78
CA LEU A 49 13.70 10.91 -13.07
C LEU A 49 13.78 9.83 -14.16
N THR A 50 14.67 8.84 -14.02
CA THR A 50 14.82 7.77 -15.00
C THR A 50 13.76 6.68 -14.79
N PRO A 51 12.89 6.41 -15.78
CA PRO A 51 11.96 5.28 -15.69
C PRO A 51 12.71 3.93 -15.75
N GLU A 52 12.16 2.92 -15.09
CA GLU A 52 12.71 1.56 -15.15
C GLU A 52 12.61 0.98 -16.57
N GLY A 53 13.71 0.43 -17.12
CA GLY A 53 13.72 -0.15 -18.47
C GLY A 53 15.09 -0.22 -19.14
N GLY A 54 15.13 -0.72 -20.38
CA GLY A 54 16.36 -0.79 -21.18
C GLY A 54 17.02 0.58 -21.36
N GLY A 55 18.32 0.68 -21.13
CA GLY A 55 19.06 1.94 -21.23
C GLY A 55 18.90 2.91 -20.04
N ALA A 56 18.33 2.48 -18.92
CA ALA A 56 18.19 3.31 -17.72
C ALA A 56 19.55 3.79 -17.15
N GLU A 57 20.60 2.99 -17.22
CA GLU A 57 21.92 3.36 -16.68
C GLU A 57 22.55 4.53 -17.44
N ALA A 58 22.53 4.48 -18.79
CA ALA A 58 23.02 5.56 -19.63
C ALA A 58 22.21 6.85 -19.44
N ARG A 59 20.86 6.74 -19.44
CA ARG A 59 19.98 7.90 -19.22
C ARG A 59 20.14 8.53 -17.83
N THR A 60 20.34 7.71 -16.80
CA THR A 60 20.62 8.21 -15.46
C THR A 60 21.92 8.99 -15.42
N ALA A 61 22.98 8.51 -16.09
CA ALA A 61 24.24 9.24 -16.18
C ALA A 61 24.08 10.59 -16.92
N ASP A 62 23.36 10.59 -18.05
CA ASP A 62 23.14 11.80 -18.84
C ASP A 62 22.29 12.84 -18.09
N LEU A 63 21.22 12.42 -17.40
CA LEU A 63 20.41 13.31 -16.55
C LEU A 63 21.20 13.87 -15.37
N ALA A 64 22.04 13.05 -14.72
CA ALA A 64 22.88 13.50 -13.63
C ALA A 64 23.91 14.53 -14.11
N GLN A 65 24.45 14.35 -15.31
CA GLN A 65 25.40 15.26 -15.93
C GLN A 65 24.71 16.58 -16.34
N ALA A 66 23.55 16.52 -16.99
CA ALA A 66 22.76 17.71 -17.34
C ALA A 66 22.40 18.54 -16.09
N CYS A 67 21.98 17.87 -15.00
CA CYS A 67 21.72 18.55 -13.73
C CYS A 67 22.95 19.31 -13.17
N LYS A 68 24.15 18.73 -13.32
CA LYS A 68 25.42 19.34 -12.87
C LYS A 68 25.81 20.52 -13.77
N ASP A 69 25.70 20.35 -15.08
CA ASP A 69 26.11 21.34 -16.08
C ASP A 69 25.18 22.55 -16.08
N ASP A 70 23.86 22.33 -15.97
CA ASP A 70 22.86 23.39 -15.90
C ASP A 70 22.73 24.00 -14.49
N THR A 71 23.47 23.47 -13.52
CA THR A 71 23.48 23.95 -12.12
C THR A 71 22.09 24.04 -11.52
N TRP A 72 21.30 22.95 -11.60
CA TRP A 72 19.91 22.95 -11.12
C TRP A 72 19.81 23.47 -9.69
N SER A 73 18.84 24.37 -9.47
CA SER A 73 18.70 25.00 -8.16
C SER A 73 18.30 23.97 -7.09
N ALA A 74 18.65 24.26 -5.85
CA ALA A 74 18.21 23.45 -4.71
C ALA A 74 16.67 23.37 -4.61
N GLU A 75 15.94 24.35 -5.15
CA GLU A 75 14.47 24.30 -5.24
C GLU A 75 13.99 23.24 -6.23
N ILE A 76 14.61 23.14 -7.42
CA ILE A 76 14.31 22.10 -8.41
C ILE A 76 14.61 20.73 -7.82
N LEU A 77 15.79 20.54 -7.21
CA LEU A 77 16.21 19.27 -6.61
C LEU A 77 15.30 18.86 -5.45
N THR A 78 14.92 19.82 -4.61
CA THR A 78 13.93 19.58 -3.53
C THR A 78 12.56 19.21 -4.11
N CYS A 79 12.14 19.87 -5.19
CA CYS A 79 10.90 19.52 -5.90
C CYS A 79 10.97 18.08 -6.42
N VAL A 80 12.04 17.70 -7.13
CA VAL A 80 12.22 16.35 -7.69
C VAL A 80 12.15 15.29 -6.59
N GLY A 81 12.88 15.44 -5.49
CA GLY A 81 12.88 14.43 -4.42
C GLY A 81 11.65 14.42 -3.51
N SER A 82 10.75 15.41 -3.62
CA SER A 82 9.52 15.46 -2.82
C SER A 82 8.23 15.33 -3.64
N SER A 83 8.32 15.44 -4.98
CA SER A 83 7.19 15.42 -5.91
C SER A 83 6.80 13.99 -6.29
N HIS A 84 5.50 13.79 -6.51
CA HIS A 84 4.94 12.55 -7.10
C HIS A 84 5.02 12.56 -8.63
N ARG A 85 5.34 13.71 -9.22
CA ARG A 85 5.56 13.91 -10.66
C ARG A 85 6.89 14.66 -10.83
N PRO A 86 8.03 14.01 -10.55
CA PRO A 86 9.33 14.68 -10.53
C PRO A 86 9.68 15.36 -11.86
N ALA A 87 9.21 14.82 -12.99
CA ALA A 87 9.41 15.42 -14.31
C ALA A 87 8.77 16.81 -14.48
N GLU A 88 7.67 17.12 -13.77
CA GLU A 88 7.03 18.45 -13.85
C GLU A 88 7.87 19.53 -13.18
N CYS A 89 8.72 19.16 -12.22
CA CYS A 89 9.64 20.10 -11.57
C CYS A 89 10.62 20.73 -12.57
N LEU A 90 10.91 20.02 -13.66
CA LEU A 90 11.87 20.42 -14.68
C LEU A 90 11.32 21.49 -15.62
N ALA A 91 10.00 21.67 -15.71
CA ALA A 91 9.37 22.72 -16.53
C ALA A 91 9.74 24.15 -16.06
N LYS A 92 10.33 24.28 -14.86
CA LYS A 92 10.85 25.54 -14.32
C LYS A 92 12.29 25.83 -14.76
N LEU A 93 12.97 24.90 -15.45
CA LEU A 93 14.30 25.11 -15.99
C LEU A 93 14.22 26.00 -17.25
N PRO A 94 15.18 26.92 -17.44
CA PRO A 94 15.19 27.83 -18.59
C PRO A 94 15.31 27.07 -19.93
N ASP A 95 16.00 25.93 -19.93
CA ASP A 95 16.30 25.13 -21.14
C ASP A 95 15.59 23.76 -21.11
N TYR A 96 14.37 23.70 -20.56
CA TYR A 96 13.60 22.46 -20.43
C TYR A 96 13.39 21.71 -21.75
N ALA A 97 13.36 22.42 -22.89
CA ALA A 97 13.12 21.81 -24.20
C ALA A 97 14.20 20.77 -24.58
N ASP A 98 15.47 21.08 -24.35
CA ASP A 98 16.59 20.20 -24.66
C ASP A 98 16.59 18.98 -23.71
N LEU A 99 16.22 19.20 -22.45
CA LEU A 99 16.12 18.14 -21.46
C LEU A 99 14.92 17.21 -21.71
N ALA A 100 13.79 17.77 -22.15
CA ALA A 100 12.63 17.00 -22.58
C ALA A 100 12.98 16.15 -23.81
N GLN A 101 13.83 16.67 -24.71
CA GLN A 101 14.35 15.90 -25.82
C GLN A 101 15.23 14.75 -25.31
N LEU A 102 16.19 14.99 -24.41
CA LEU A 102 17.01 13.94 -23.80
C LEU A 102 16.16 12.82 -23.14
N MET A 103 15.09 13.20 -22.45
CA MET A 103 14.15 12.24 -21.86
C MET A 103 13.32 11.47 -22.91
N ASN A 104 13.14 12.04 -24.11
CA ASN A 104 12.41 11.45 -25.23
C ASN A 104 13.30 10.71 -26.26
N VAL A 105 14.64 10.93 -26.28
CA VAL A 105 15.60 10.39 -27.27
C VAL A 105 15.71 8.85 -27.26
N GLY A 106 15.01 8.15 -26.37
CA GLY A 106 14.81 6.70 -26.46
C GLY A 106 13.66 6.24 -27.37
N ASN A 107 12.89 7.15 -27.98
CA ASN A 107 11.74 6.84 -28.84
C ASN A 107 11.99 7.10 -30.34
N ASP A 108 13.14 7.67 -30.71
CA ASP A 108 13.41 8.17 -32.07
C ASP A 108 14.44 7.31 -32.84
N ASP A 109 14.73 6.07 -32.41
CA ASP A 109 15.50 5.16 -33.26
C ASP A 109 14.63 4.67 -34.42
N GLU A 110 15.01 5.17 -35.59
CA GLU A 110 14.41 5.08 -36.93
C GLU A 110 14.31 3.65 -37.49
N ASP A 111 13.64 2.73 -36.80
CA ASP A 111 13.07 1.56 -37.45
C ASP A 111 11.60 1.85 -37.78
N ALA A 112 11.40 2.61 -38.86
CA ALA A 112 10.09 3.10 -39.35
C ALA A 112 9.11 1.98 -39.79
N GLY A 113 9.31 0.74 -39.33
CA GLY A 113 8.47 -0.42 -39.57
C GLY A 113 7.84 -1.03 -38.31
N ASP A 114 8.33 -0.70 -37.11
CA ASP A 114 7.78 -1.29 -35.89
C ASP A 114 6.60 -0.47 -35.37
N PRO A 115 5.41 -1.08 -35.16
CA PRO A 115 4.28 -0.38 -34.58
C PRO A 115 4.67 0.10 -33.18
N ALA A 116 4.31 1.35 -32.86
CA ALA A 116 4.51 1.90 -31.51
C ALA A 116 4.03 0.89 -30.46
N PRO A 117 4.79 0.68 -29.36
CA PRO A 117 4.42 -0.29 -28.36
C PRO A 117 3.00 -0.02 -27.84
N PRO A 118 2.23 -1.08 -27.50
CA PRO A 118 0.91 -0.90 -26.90
C PRO A 118 0.96 0.03 -25.69
N LEU A 119 -0.04 0.90 -25.56
CA LEU A 119 -0.13 1.79 -24.41
C LEU A 119 -0.59 1.02 -23.19
N GLU A 120 0.13 1.18 -22.08
CA GLU A 120 -0.27 0.59 -20.79
C GLU A 120 -1.30 1.48 -20.08
N CYS A 121 -2.18 0.86 -19.29
CA CYS A 121 -3.30 1.57 -18.66
C CYS A 121 -2.84 2.62 -17.64
N ASP A 122 -1.75 2.37 -16.93
CA ASP A 122 -1.17 3.30 -15.97
C ASP A 122 -0.54 4.54 -16.63
N GLN A 123 -0.06 4.41 -17.87
CA GLN A 123 0.49 5.50 -18.67
C GLN A 123 -0.59 6.46 -19.17
N VAL A 124 -1.76 5.95 -19.55
CA VAL A 124 -2.84 6.78 -20.13
C VAL A 124 -3.74 7.42 -19.08
N ILE A 125 -3.85 6.81 -17.89
CA ILE A 125 -4.64 7.35 -16.77
C ILE A 125 -3.74 8.24 -15.90
N SER A 126 -3.37 9.40 -16.46
CA SER A 126 -2.54 10.41 -15.80
C SER A 126 -3.37 11.45 -15.04
N THR A 127 -4.63 11.67 -15.44
CA THR A 127 -5.56 12.61 -14.82
C THR A 127 -6.90 11.95 -14.54
N VAL A 128 -7.39 12.08 -13.30
CA VAL A 128 -8.59 11.34 -12.83
C VAL A 128 -9.69 12.27 -12.30
N TRP A 129 -9.41 13.56 -12.19
CA TRP A 129 -10.30 14.54 -11.56
C TRP A 129 -11.54 14.86 -12.41
N TRP A 130 -11.51 14.61 -13.72
CA TRP A 130 -12.62 14.85 -14.65
C TRP A 130 -13.53 13.63 -14.85
N TYR A 131 -13.21 12.48 -14.24
CA TYR A 131 -14.12 11.33 -14.25
C TYR A 131 -15.31 11.61 -13.34
N PRO A 132 -16.57 11.49 -13.83
CA PRO A 132 -17.74 11.77 -13.01
C PRO A 132 -17.88 10.80 -11.82
N PRO A 133 -18.28 11.29 -10.63
CA PRO A 133 -18.40 12.71 -10.24
C PRO A 133 -17.05 13.44 -10.21
N GLU A 134 -17.00 14.66 -10.74
CA GLU A 134 -15.77 15.45 -10.82
C GLU A 134 -15.19 15.77 -9.44
N LEU A 135 -13.87 15.67 -9.31
CA LEU A 135 -13.16 15.95 -8.08
C LEU A 135 -12.75 17.43 -8.02
N THR A 136 -13.26 18.15 -7.03
CA THR A 136 -12.96 19.58 -6.81
C THR A 136 -11.71 19.77 -5.94
N GLU A 137 -11.15 20.98 -5.92
CA GLU A 137 -10.06 21.33 -4.98
C GLU A 137 -10.48 21.22 -3.51
N THR A 138 -11.77 21.42 -3.23
CA THR A 138 -12.36 21.33 -1.89
C THR A 138 -12.78 19.92 -1.49
N SER A 139 -12.55 18.92 -2.34
CA SER A 139 -12.99 17.55 -2.06
C SER A 139 -12.30 16.98 -0.79
N PRO A 140 -13.06 16.31 0.09
CA PRO A 140 -12.51 15.61 1.26
C PRO A 140 -11.40 14.64 0.87
N GLU A 141 -10.30 14.62 1.64
CA GLU A 141 -9.18 13.70 1.39
C GLU A 141 -8.69 13.68 -0.07
N ARG A 142 -8.77 14.80 -0.80
CA ARG A 142 -8.51 14.91 -2.25
C ARG A 142 -7.31 14.10 -2.74
N ARG A 143 -6.19 14.13 -2.01
CA ARG A 143 -4.98 13.38 -2.38
C ARG A 143 -5.19 11.85 -2.34
N TRP A 144 -5.85 11.36 -1.30
CA TRP A 144 -6.19 9.94 -1.18
C TRP A 144 -7.22 9.54 -2.25
N ASP A 145 -8.22 10.40 -2.49
CA ASP A 145 -9.26 10.18 -3.49
C ASP A 145 -8.65 10.07 -4.92
N LEU A 146 -7.77 11.00 -5.29
CA LEU A 146 -7.02 10.93 -6.56
C LEU A 146 -6.24 9.62 -6.73
N ASP A 147 -5.54 9.14 -5.69
CA ASP A 147 -4.77 7.89 -5.76
C ASP A 147 -5.68 6.68 -5.97
N VAL A 148 -6.77 6.59 -5.19
CA VAL A 148 -7.70 5.45 -5.26
C VAL A 148 -8.46 5.46 -6.58
N ARG A 149 -8.96 6.62 -7.04
CA ARG A 149 -9.60 6.76 -8.34
C ARG A 149 -8.68 6.32 -9.47
N ARG A 150 -7.40 6.73 -9.44
CA ARG A 150 -6.42 6.31 -10.45
C ARG A 150 -6.27 4.79 -10.50
N ARG A 151 -6.06 4.14 -9.36
CA ARG A 151 -5.94 2.68 -9.31
C ARG A 151 -7.20 1.99 -9.83
N THR A 152 -8.38 2.44 -9.39
CA THR A 152 -9.67 1.90 -9.85
C THR A 152 -9.86 2.03 -11.37
N LEU A 153 -9.42 3.14 -11.96
CA LEU A 153 -9.49 3.34 -13.40
C LEU A 153 -8.46 2.47 -14.15
N VAL A 154 -7.25 2.31 -13.61
CA VAL A 154 -6.23 1.43 -14.19
C VAL A 154 -6.72 -0.02 -14.19
N GLU A 155 -7.24 -0.49 -13.05
CA GLU A 155 -7.84 -1.83 -12.93
C GLU A 155 -9.00 -2.01 -13.91
N ALA A 156 -9.87 -1.01 -14.09
CA ALA A 156 -10.96 -1.08 -15.06
C ALA A 156 -10.45 -1.13 -16.50
N CYS A 157 -9.44 -0.34 -16.84
CA CYS A 157 -8.80 -0.35 -18.16
C CYS A 157 -8.16 -1.70 -18.50
N GLU A 158 -7.47 -2.31 -17.53
CA GLU A 158 -6.83 -3.62 -17.69
C GLU A 158 -7.86 -4.75 -17.78
N HIS A 159 -8.86 -4.74 -16.88
CA HIS A 159 -9.88 -5.78 -16.80
C HIS A 159 -10.83 -5.77 -18.00
N ASP A 160 -11.28 -4.58 -18.43
CA ASP A 160 -12.26 -4.43 -19.50
C ASP A 160 -11.61 -4.43 -20.90
N GLY A 161 -10.28 -4.49 -20.96
CA GLY A 161 -9.53 -4.61 -22.21
C GLY A 161 -9.72 -3.39 -23.12
N TRP A 162 -9.54 -2.19 -22.58
CA TRP A 162 -9.73 -0.94 -23.33
C TRP A 162 -8.89 -0.92 -24.61
N SER A 163 -9.50 -0.45 -25.70
CA SER A 163 -8.85 -0.41 -27.02
C SER A 163 -7.67 0.56 -27.03
N ASP A 164 -6.66 0.29 -27.87
CA ASP A 164 -5.54 1.21 -28.05
C ASP A 164 -5.98 2.59 -28.57
N GLU A 165 -7.09 2.65 -29.31
CA GLU A 165 -7.70 3.90 -29.76
C GLU A 165 -8.22 4.73 -28.58
N LEU A 166 -8.97 4.11 -27.67
CA LEU A 166 -9.43 4.75 -26.44
C LEU A 166 -8.25 5.19 -25.57
N LYS A 167 -7.27 4.31 -25.37
CA LYS A 167 -6.05 4.63 -24.61
C LYS A 167 -5.28 5.81 -25.21
N ARG A 168 -5.12 5.86 -26.54
CA ARG A 168 -4.53 7.02 -27.24
C ARG A 168 -5.37 8.29 -27.09
N CYS A 169 -6.69 8.17 -27.17
CA CYS A 169 -7.59 9.31 -26.93
C CYS A 169 -7.36 9.88 -25.53
N LEU A 170 -7.34 9.02 -24.51
CA LEU A 170 -7.13 9.41 -23.12
C LEU A 170 -5.73 10.01 -22.86
N GLN A 171 -4.69 9.42 -23.45
CA GLN A 171 -3.31 9.93 -23.35
C GLN A 171 -3.17 11.35 -23.90
N THR A 172 -3.90 11.66 -24.98
CA THR A 172 -3.86 12.99 -25.63
C THR A 172 -4.87 13.97 -25.03
N ALA A 173 -5.79 13.50 -24.18
CA ALA A 173 -6.79 14.31 -23.50
C ALA A 173 -6.24 14.93 -22.19
N THR A 174 -5.00 15.42 -22.23
CA THR A 174 -4.32 16.07 -21.09
C THR A 174 -4.63 17.56 -20.96
N ASP A 175 -5.29 18.16 -21.96
CA ASP A 175 -5.52 19.60 -22.06
C ASP A 175 -6.98 19.98 -21.78
N GLU A 176 -7.19 21.18 -21.21
CA GLU A 176 -8.53 21.79 -21.00
C GLU A 176 -9.40 21.82 -22.28
N ASN A 177 -8.76 21.77 -23.46
CA ASN A 177 -9.41 21.88 -24.77
C ASN A 177 -10.00 20.57 -25.30
N ARG A 178 -9.63 19.42 -24.75
CA ARG A 178 -10.22 18.12 -25.11
C ARG A 178 -10.52 17.36 -23.82
N PRO A 179 -11.69 17.57 -23.21
CA PRO A 179 -12.01 16.89 -21.97
C PRO A 179 -11.99 15.39 -22.24
N GLY A 180 -11.20 14.63 -21.46
CA GLY A 180 -11.12 13.17 -21.59
C GLY A 180 -12.47 12.48 -21.52
N LYS A 181 -13.50 13.17 -21.02
CA LYS A 181 -14.91 12.81 -21.14
C LYS A 181 -15.33 12.41 -22.57
N ALA A 182 -14.87 13.10 -23.61
CA ALA A 182 -15.20 12.76 -25.00
C ALA A 182 -14.58 11.41 -25.42
N CYS A 183 -13.45 11.03 -24.84
CA CYS A 183 -12.85 9.71 -25.08
C CYS A 183 -13.68 8.60 -24.42
N LEU A 184 -14.34 8.89 -23.30
CA LEU A 184 -15.18 7.90 -22.61
C LEU A 184 -16.48 7.58 -23.34
N ASP A 185 -16.84 8.32 -24.39
CA ASP A 185 -18.03 8.02 -25.21
C ASP A 185 -17.86 6.68 -25.97
N ASP A 186 -16.63 6.21 -26.18
CA ASP A 186 -16.31 4.92 -26.80
C ASP A 186 -16.25 3.76 -25.79
N VAL A 187 -16.33 4.04 -24.49
CA VAL A 187 -16.43 3.00 -23.45
C VAL A 187 -17.85 2.44 -23.46
N ASP A 188 -17.98 1.11 -23.38
CA ASP A 188 -19.28 0.47 -23.21
C ASP A 188 -20.07 1.11 -22.04
N ALA A 189 -21.36 1.32 -22.26
CA ALA A 189 -22.20 2.03 -21.30
C ALA A 189 -22.29 1.31 -19.94
N ALA A 190 -22.21 -0.02 -19.91
CA ALA A 190 -22.24 -0.79 -18.66
C ALA A 190 -20.90 -0.69 -17.91
N SER A 191 -19.76 -0.78 -18.60
CA SER A 191 -18.44 -0.48 -18.03
C SER A 191 -18.38 0.94 -17.47
N LEU A 192 -18.88 1.93 -18.20
CA LEU A 192 -18.90 3.32 -17.74
C LEU A 192 -19.80 3.52 -16.51
N ASP A 193 -20.94 2.83 -16.42
CA ASP A 193 -21.81 2.84 -15.24
C ASP A 193 -21.12 2.20 -14.02
N ASP A 194 -20.43 1.07 -14.20
CA ASP A 194 -19.66 0.41 -13.14
C ASP A 194 -18.52 1.30 -12.62
N ILE A 195 -17.78 1.95 -13.52
CA ILE A 195 -16.74 2.92 -13.16
C ILE A 195 -17.34 4.07 -12.34
N LYS A 196 -18.44 4.68 -12.80
CA LYS A 196 -19.12 5.76 -12.06
C LYS A 196 -19.56 5.33 -10.67
N LYS A 197 -20.09 4.11 -10.55
CA LYS A 197 -20.51 3.55 -9.26
C LYS A 197 -19.32 3.34 -8.33
N LYS A 198 -18.20 2.81 -8.83
CA LYS A 198 -16.96 2.65 -8.06
C LYS A 198 -16.39 4.00 -7.60
N ILE A 199 -16.32 4.99 -8.49
CA ILE A 199 -15.87 6.36 -8.14
C ILE A 199 -16.79 6.99 -7.10
N THR A 200 -18.11 6.88 -7.26
CA THR A 200 -19.07 7.40 -6.27
C THR A 200 -18.85 6.77 -4.89
N ALA A 201 -18.57 5.47 -4.82
CA ALA A 201 -18.26 4.80 -3.55
C ALA A 201 -16.93 5.28 -2.92
N ILE A 202 -15.95 5.65 -3.75
CA ILE A 202 -14.69 6.26 -3.28
C ILE A 202 -14.95 7.62 -2.66
N ASP A 203 -15.78 8.46 -3.28
CA ASP A 203 -16.14 9.79 -2.77
C ASP A 203 -16.89 9.70 -1.43
N GLU A 204 -17.85 8.78 -1.34
CA GLU A 204 -18.58 8.51 -0.11
C GLU A 204 -17.63 8.07 1.01
N LEU A 205 -16.63 7.22 0.68
CA LEU A 205 -15.60 6.80 1.60
C LEU A 205 -14.67 7.96 1.99
N ALA A 206 -14.26 8.83 1.05
CA ALA A 206 -13.46 10.03 1.33
C ALA A 206 -14.17 10.95 2.33
N ALA A 207 -15.47 11.22 2.11
CA ALA A 207 -16.29 12.00 3.04
C ALA A 207 -16.42 11.33 4.41
N ALA A 208 -16.55 10.00 4.45
CA ALA A 208 -16.58 9.24 5.70
C ALA A 208 -15.25 9.32 6.46
N ILE A 209 -14.11 9.26 5.76
CA ILE A 209 -12.77 9.44 6.33
C ILE A 209 -12.65 10.80 7.01
N GLU A 210 -12.99 11.88 6.30
CA GLU A 210 -12.93 13.23 6.86
C GLU A 210 -13.80 13.37 8.11
N LYS A 211 -15.00 12.77 8.10
CA LYS A 211 -15.92 12.76 9.24
C LYS A 211 -15.33 12.06 10.47
N VAL A 212 -14.65 10.91 10.30
CA VAL A 212 -14.04 10.21 11.44
C VAL A 212 -12.76 10.88 11.93
N LYS A 213 -11.99 11.52 11.03
CA LYS A 213 -10.78 12.31 11.39
C LYS A 213 -11.09 13.49 12.30
N LYS A 214 -12.29 14.07 12.22
CA LYS A 214 -12.78 15.08 13.18
C LYS A 214 -12.84 14.58 14.64
N LYS A 215 -12.65 13.27 14.87
CA LYS A 215 -12.59 12.64 16.20
C LYS A 215 -11.34 11.76 16.30
N PRO A 216 -10.13 12.31 16.50
CA PRO A 216 -8.88 11.54 16.48
C PRO A 216 -8.86 10.32 17.41
N ALA A 217 -9.50 10.42 18.58
CA ALA A 217 -9.63 9.32 19.54
C ALA A 217 -10.42 8.11 19.00
N SER A 218 -11.23 8.30 17.96
CA SER A 218 -12.02 7.25 17.29
C SER A 218 -11.23 6.49 16.21
N ILE A 219 -10.05 6.99 15.82
CA ILE A 219 -9.18 6.39 14.80
C ILE A 219 -7.83 5.94 15.39
N GLY A 220 -7.78 5.65 16.69
CA GLY A 220 -6.61 5.04 17.32
C GLY A 220 -6.39 3.61 16.81
N CYS A 221 -5.16 3.08 16.93
CA CYS A 221 -4.84 1.73 16.45
C CYS A 221 -5.75 0.64 17.01
N LYS A 222 -6.21 0.77 18.27
CA LYS A 222 -7.19 -0.14 18.86
C LYS A 222 -8.53 -0.12 18.12
N GLN A 223 -9.02 1.07 17.74
CA GLN A 223 -10.26 1.23 16.97
C GLN A 223 -10.11 0.71 15.54
N VAL A 224 -8.95 0.94 14.91
CA VAL A 224 -8.61 0.39 13.58
C VAL A 224 -8.69 -1.13 13.59
N VAL A 225 -8.03 -1.78 14.55
CA VAL A 225 -8.07 -3.24 14.69
C VAL A 225 -9.46 -3.76 15.01
N ALA A 226 -10.20 -3.05 15.87
CA ALA A 226 -11.58 -3.41 16.20
C ALA A 226 -12.53 -3.27 15.00
N ALA A 227 -12.31 -2.30 14.12
CA ALA A 227 -13.11 -2.08 12.91
C ALA A 227 -12.81 -3.13 11.83
N HIS A 228 -11.52 -3.38 11.55
CA HIS A 228 -11.10 -4.36 10.55
C HIS A 228 -11.38 -5.79 11.05
N TYR A 229 -10.72 -6.23 12.11
CA TYR A 229 -10.88 -7.58 12.63
C TYR A 229 -12.06 -7.74 13.61
N ALA A 230 -13.17 -7.04 13.40
CA ALA A 230 -14.41 -7.24 14.16
C ALA A 230 -14.89 -8.69 14.02
N ASP A 231 -15.50 -9.28 15.07
CA ASP A 231 -15.95 -10.68 15.04
C ASP A 231 -16.88 -10.97 13.84
N ALA A 232 -17.72 -10.01 13.46
CA ALA A 232 -18.61 -10.13 12.30
C ALA A 232 -17.86 -10.26 10.95
N LYS A 233 -16.66 -9.70 10.82
CA LYS A 233 -15.85 -9.76 9.59
C LYS A 233 -15.16 -11.11 9.39
N TRP A 234 -15.06 -11.91 10.46
CA TRP A 234 -14.53 -13.27 10.42
C TRP A 234 -15.54 -14.33 9.99
N LYS A 235 -16.81 -13.94 9.79
CA LYS A 235 -17.87 -14.86 9.39
C LYS A 235 -17.44 -15.64 8.13
N ASP A 236 -17.54 -16.96 8.21
CA ASP A 236 -17.21 -17.93 7.16
C ASP A 236 -15.72 -17.98 6.74
N LYS A 237 -14.88 -17.01 7.13
CA LYS A 237 -13.44 -16.94 6.77
C LYS A 237 -12.61 -18.08 7.36
N LEU A 238 -12.99 -18.56 8.54
CA LEU A 238 -12.28 -19.63 9.26
C LEU A 238 -13.09 -20.93 9.34
N ASP A 239 -13.97 -21.17 8.37
CA ASP A 239 -14.71 -22.42 8.33
C ASP A 239 -13.81 -23.63 8.07
N GLY A 240 -14.13 -24.72 8.76
CA GLY A 240 -13.29 -25.93 8.81
C GLY A 240 -12.21 -25.92 9.90
N PHE A 241 -11.85 -24.77 10.47
CA PHE A 241 -10.88 -24.70 11.56
C PHE A 241 -11.48 -25.04 12.92
N LYS A 242 -10.68 -25.63 13.81
CA LYS A 242 -11.06 -25.90 15.21
C LYS A 242 -11.28 -24.58 15.95
N GLN A 243 -12.21 -24.53 16.91
CA GLN A 243 -12.54 -23.30 17.63
C GLN A 243 -11.33 -22.66 18.33
N SER A 244 -10.43 -23.46 18.92
CA SER A 244 -9.20 -22.98 19.54
C SER A 244 -8.28 -22.28 18.54
N GLU A 245 -8.14 -22.86 17.34
CA GLU A 245 -7.33 -22.31 16.27
C GLU A 245 -7.94 -21.04 15.68
N ARG A 246 -9.27 -20.99 15.51
CA ARG A 246 -9.98 -19.76 15.14
C ARG A 246 -9.67 -18.63 16.11
N LYS A 247 -9.81 -18.89 17.42
CA LYS A 247 -9.50 -17.89 18.47
C LYS A 247 -8.06 -17.42 18.41
N ARG A 248 -7.10 -18.34 18.20
CA ARG A 248 -5.68 -18.03 18.05
C ARG A 248 -5.45 -17.11 16.84
N MET A 249 -5.93 -17.49 15.65
CA MET A 249 -5.74 -16.72 14.42
C MET A 249 -6.35 -15.31 14.52
N ILE A 250 -7.53 -15.17 15.12
CA ILE A 250 -8.16 -13.86 15.36
C ILE A 250 -7.29 -13.02 16.30
N ALA A 251 -6.85 -13.59 17.43
CA ALA A 251 -6.05 -12.88 18.41
C ALA A 251 -4.69 -12.44 17.85
N GLU A 252 -3.99 -13.32 17.15
CA GLU A 252 -2.69 -13.04 16.53
C GLU A 252 -2.81 -12.00 15.39
N SER A 253 -3.85 -12.08 14.55
CA SER A 253 -4.10 -11.07 13.50
C SER A 253 -4.34 -9.68 14.10
N ARG A 254 -5.14 -9.61 15.17
CA ARG A 254 -5.38 -8.37 15.92
C ARG A 254 -4.10 -7.82 16.56
N ALA A 255 -3.31 -8.68 17.20
CA ALA A 255 -2.05 -8.28 17.82
C ALA A 255 -1.04 -7.77 16.79
N LYS A 256 -0.90 -8.48 15.66
CA LYS A 256 -0.02 -8.11 14.55
C LYS A 256 -0.38 -6.76 13.95
N MET A 257 -1.67 -6.52 13.69
CA MET A 257 -2.14 -5.24 13.16
C MET A 257 -1.99 -4.10 14.16
N THR A 258 -2.24 -4.36 15.46
CA THR A 258 -2.02 -3.36 16.51
C THR A 258 -0.56 -2.94 16.57
N LYS A 259 0.36 -3.92 16.53
CA LYS A 259 1.81 -3.69 16.50
C LYS A 259 2.21 -2.90 15.26
N ALA A 260 1.84 -3.35 14.06
CA ALA A 260 2.20 -2.64 12.82
C ALA A 260 1.67 -1.20 12.78
N CYS A 261 0.40 -0.98 13.16
CA CYS A 261 -0.19 0.35 13.22
C CYS A 261 0.58 1.31 14.16
N THR A 262 1.07 0.78 15.29
CA THR A 262 1.82 1.56 16.28
C THR A 262 3.26 1.78 15.84
N ASP A 263 3.97 0.71 15.49
CA ASP A 263 5.40 0.72 15.16
C ASP A 263 5.69 1.53 13.89
N THR A 264 4.78 1.51 12.90
CA THR A 264 4.93 2.25 11.64
C THR A 264 4.13 3.54 11.59
N ALA A 265 3.56 3.96 12.73
CA ALA A 265 2.85 5.23 12.91
C ALA A 265 1.88 5.56 11.75
N TRP A 266 0.92 4.66 11.48
CA TRP A 266 0.00 4.81 10.34
C TRP A 266 -0.64 6.20 10.28
N SER A 267 -0.76 6.74 9.07
CA SER A 267 -1.34 8.05 8.83
C SER A 267 -2.79 8.12 9.34
N GLU A 268 -3.24 9.32 9.72
CA GLU A 268 -4.64 9.53 10.12
C GLU A 268 -5.62 9.16 9.03
N THR A 269 -5.26 9.37 7.76
CA THR A 269 -6.08 9.00 6.60
C THR A 269 -6.21 7.49 6.47
N LEU A 270 -5.13 6.72 6.60
CA LEU A 270 -5.21 5.24 6.57
C LEU A 270 -6.05 4.71 7.74
N ARG A 271 -5.79 5.19 8.95
CA ARG A 271 -6.56 4.80 10.15
C ARG A 271 -8.04 5.18 10.03
N GLY A 272 -8.32 6.38 9.53
CA GLY A 272 -9.65 6.87 9.24
C GLY A 272 -10.38 6.03 8.19
N CYS A 273 -9.71 5.65 7.11
CA CYS A 273 -10.26 4.81 6.04
C CYS A 273 -10.73 3.46 6.57
N ILE A 274 -9.88 2.78 7.36
CA ILE A 274 -10.21 1.48 7.91
C ILE A 274 -11.40 1.59 8.88
N VAL A 275 -11.40 2.59 9.75
CA VAL A 275 -12.52 2.84 10.70
C VAL A 275 -13.80 3.25 9.99
N ALA A 276 -13.71 3.99 8.88
CA ALA A 276 -14.84 4.34 8.03
C ALA A 276 -15.41 3.15 7.24
N GLY A 277 -14.75 1.99 7.29
CA GLY A 277 -15.23 0.75 6.67
C GLY A 277 -14.72 0.50 5.26
N GLY A 278 -13.70 1.25 4.79
CA GLY A 278 -13.15 1.08 3.45
C GLY A 278 -12.43 -0.27 3.21
N GLY A 279 -12.10 -1.01 4.27
CA GLY A 279 -11.60 -2.37 4.18
C GLY A 279 -10.37 -2.49 3.29
N GLU A 280 -10.46 -3.32 2.24
CA GLU A 280 -9.37 -3.61 1.30
C GLU A 280 -8.91 -2.38 0.51
N THR A 281 -9.82 -1.49 0.10
CA THR A 281 -9.50 -0.24 -0.62
C THR A 281 -8.47 0.60 0.15
N CYS A 282 -8.58 0.64 1.48
CA CYS A 282 -7.64 1.36 2.34
C CYS A 282 -6.23 0.77 2.31
N PHE A 283 -6.14 -0.56 2.25
CA PHE A 283 -4.85 -1.26 2.25
C PHE A 283 -4.21 -1.25 0.87
N VAL A 284 -4.98 -1.39 -0.20
CA VAL A 284 -4.46 -1.28 -1.57
C VAL A 284 -3.86 0.10 -1.81
N ALA A 285 -4.55 1.17 -1.41
CA ALA A 285 -4.02 2.54 -1.48
C ALA A 285 -2.71 2.73 -0.70
N ALA A 286 -2.51 1.97 0.38
CA ALA A 286 -1.29 1.98 1.18
C ALA A 286 -0.24 0.94 0.72
N SER A 287 -0.49 0.21 -0.38
CA SER A 287 0.34 -0.91 -0.84
C SER A 287 0.51 -2.02 0.21
N MET A 288 -0.55 -2.28 0.99
CA MET A 288 -0.61 -3.27 2.07
C MET A 288 -1.72 -4.33 1.89
N GLY A 289 -2.35 -4.40 0.70
CA GLY A 289 -3.59 -5.15 0.46
C GLY A 289 -3.59 -6.57 1.03
N LEU A 290 -2.55 -7.35 0.74
CA LEU A 290 -2.47 -8.76 1.08
C LEU A 290 -2.00 -9.01 2.51
N THR A 291 -1.36 -8.02 3.15
CA THR A 291 -0.87 -8.13 4.54
C THR A 291 -2.00 -8.30 5.55
N TRP A 292 -3.15 -7.66 5.30
CA TRP A 292 -4.26 -7.58 6.24
C TRP A 292 -5.48 -8.39 5.80
N SER A 293 -5.24 -9.53 5.16
CA SER A 293 -6.25 -10.53 4.83
C SER A 293 -6.81 -11.23 6.08
N TYR A 294 -7.68 -12.24 5.89
CA TYR A 294 -8.31 -12.99 6.99
C TYR A 294 -7.86 -14.45 6.93
N PRO A 295 -6.95 -14.90 7.80
CA PRO A 295 -6.23 -14.13 8.82
C PRO A 295 -5.10 -13.27 8.24
N ALA A 296 -4.49 -12.41 9.06
CA ALA A 296 -3.37 -11.58 8.62
C ALA A 296 -2.24 -12.45 8.04
N ALA A 297 -1.54 -11.94 7.04
CA ALA A 297 -0.38 -12.59 6.44
C ALA A 297 0.60 -13.11 7.52
N GLY A 298 1.03 -14.38 7.43
CA GLY A 298 1.88 -15.03 8.43
C GLY A 298 1.25 -15.41 9.78
N VAL A 299 -0.09 -15.43 9.92
CA VAL A 299 -0.78 -15.92 11.15
C VAL A 299 -1.25 -17.39 11.02
N THR A 300 -1.37 -17.92 9.80
CA THR A 300 -1.71 -19.34 9.59
C THR A 300 -0.52 -20.25 9.87
N ALA A 301 -0.75 -21.28 10.69
CA ALA A 301 0.20 -22.37 10.90
C ALA A 301 -0.18 -23.63 10.07
N ALA A 302 -1.44 -23.73 9.64
CA ALA A 302 -1.95 -24.80 8.79
C ALA A 302 -3.12 -24.27 7.94
N LEU A 303 -3.17 -24.65 6.66
CA LEU A 303 -4.30 -24.50 5.74
C LEU A 303 -5.29 -25.67 5.86
N GLY A 304 -4.92 -26.74 6.58
CA GLY A 304 -5.74 -27.94 6.74
C GLY A 304 -5.71 -28.86 5.52
N ILE A 305 -4.74 -28.65 4.63
CA ILE A 305 -4.40 -29.51 3.50
C ILE A 305 -2.97 -29.98 3.79
N PRO A 306 -2.73 -31.27 4.07
CA PRO A 306 -1.42 -31.76 4.51
C PRO A 306 -0.27 -31.31 3.60
N GLU A 307 -0.48 -31.33 2.28
CA GLU A 307 0.51 -30.91 1.28
C GLU A 307 0.81 -29.41 1.35
N CYS A 308 -0.21 -28.58 1.61
CA CYS A 308 0.00 -27.15 1.78
C CYS A 308 0.59 -26.80 3.15
N ASP A 309 0.25 -27.56 4.18
CA ASP A 309 0.85 -27.43 5.51
C ASP A 309 2.35 -27.76 5.46
N ASP A 310 2.74 -28.78 4.69
CA ASP A 310 4.15 -29.07 4.43
C ASP A 310 4.80 -27.94 3.63
N TYR A 311 4.17 -27.43 2.56
CA TYR A 311 4.68 -26.26 1.83
C TYR A 311 4.93 -25.05 2.74
N VAL A 312 4.00 -24.71 3.65
CA VAL A 312 4.17 -23.64 4.65
C VAL A 312 5.40 -23.92 5.51
N ALA A 313 5.54 -25.16 6.01
CA ALA A 313 6.64 -25.56 6.87
C ALA A 313 7.99 -25.48 6.15
N GLN A 314 8.06 -25.89 4.88
CA GLN A 314 9.28 -25.77 4.08
C GLN A 314 9.60 -24.30 3.75
N MET A 315 8.59 -23.50 3.40
CA MET A 315 8.78 -22.07 3.15
C MET A 315 9.30 -21.34 4.39
N ALA A 316 8.81 -21.68 5.58
CA ALA A 316 9.32 -21.12 6.83
C ALA A 316 10.81 -21.40 7.03
N LYS A 317 11.33 -22.56 6.59
CA LYS A 317 12.77 -22.86 6.62
C LYS A 317 13.56 -22.00 5.64
N VAL A 318 13.04 -21.78 4.42
CA VAL A 318 13.66 -20.88 3.43
C VAL A 318 13.75 -19.46 3.96
N ILE A 319 12.65 -18.96 4.51
CA ILE A 319 12.59 -17.62 5.11
C ILE A 319 13.49 -17.52 6.36
N ALA A 320 13.82 -18.64 7.01
CA ALA A 320 14.78 -18.64 8.11
C ALA A 320 16.24 -18.77 7.65
N CYS A 321 16.51 -19.08 6.38
CA CYS A 321 17.87 -19.33 5.91
C CYS A 321 18.67 -18.02 5.73
N ASP A 322 19.66 -17.81 6.58
CA ASP A 322 20.53 -16.64 6.59
C ASP A 322 21.37 -16.46 5.32
N LYS A 323 21.61 -17.56 4.58
CA LYS A 323 22.32 -17.57 3.29
C LYS A 323 21.55 -16.92 2.15
N LEU A 324 20.23 -16.76 2.26
CA LEU A 324 19.47 -15.99 1.29
C LEU A 324 19.59 -14.49 1.58
N PRO A 325 19.63 -13.62 0.57
CA PRO A 325 19.48 -12.19 0.80
C PRO A 325 18.15 -11.88 1.50
N GLN A 326 18.15 -10.90 2.41
CA GLN A 326 16.94 -10.49 3.14
C GLN A 326 15.79 -10.15 2.17
N SER A 327 16.07 -9.43 1.09
CA SER A 327 15.09 -9.09 0.06
C SER A 327 14.45 -10.33 -0.58
N SER A 328 15.23 -11.39 -0.85
CA SER A 328 14.70 -12.64 -1.39
C SER A 328 13.80 -13.35 -0.39
N ARG A 329 14.16 -13.34 0.89
CA ARG A 329 13.32 -13.94 1.95
C ARG A 329 12.01 -13.19 2.12
N ASP A 330 12.05 -11.87 2.05
CA ASP A 330 10.85 -11.03 2.13
C ASP A 330 9.94 -11.25 0.91
N ALA A 331 10.49 -11.33 -0.30
CA ALA A 331 9.74 -11.62 -1.52
C ALA A 331 9.08 -13.02 -1.48
N LEU A 332 9.82 -14.04 -1.05
CA LEU A 332 9.29 -15.40 -0.87
C LEU A 332 8.20 -15.44 0.19
N LYS A 333 8.40 -14.72 1.29
CA LYS A 333 7.38 -14.58 2.33
C LYS A 333 6.10 -13.94 1.78
N GLN A 334 6.24 -12.85 1.03
CA GLN A 334 5.11 -12.17 0.42
C GLN A 334 4.37 -13.13 -0.52
N SER A 335 5.05 -13.72 -1.51
CA SER A 335 4.43 -14.65 -2.47
C SER A 335 3.72 -15.82 -1.78
N SER A 336 4.30 -16.36 -0.70
CA SER A 336 3.69 -17.41 0.10
C SER A 336 2.41 -16.93 0.80
N ASP A 337 2.44 -15.75 1.42
CA ASP A 337 1.27 -15.13 2.06
C ASP A 337 0.14 -14.87 1.04
N GLU A 338 0.47 -14.48 -0.20
CA GLU A 338 -0.50 -14.27 -1.30
C GLU A 338 -1.15 -15.57 -1.75
N LEU A 339 -0.35 -16.64 -1.95
CA LEU A 339 -0.87 -17.97 -2.27
C LEU A 339 -1.83 -18.45 -1.17
N PHE A 340 -1.49 -18.25 0.10
CA PHE A 340 -2.35 -18.67 1.20
C PHE A 340 -3.62 -17.86 1.31
N ALA A 341 -3.56 -16.54 1.07
CA ALA A 341 -4.76 -15.73 0.99
C ALA A 341 -5.70 -16.25 -0.12
N GLN A 342 -5.16 -16.66 -1.27
CA GLN A 342 -5.93 -17.26 -2.36
C GLN A 342 -6.55 -18.60 -1.95
N VAL A 343 -5.80 -19.49 -1.30
CA VAL A 343 -6.29 -20.81 -0.84
C VAL A 343 -7.40 -20.64 0.20
N LEU A 344 -7.21 -19.75 1.18
CA LEU A 344 -8.18 -19.52 2.26
C LEU A 344 -9.44 -18.82 1.77
N GLY A 345 -9.33 -17.98 0.72
CA GLY A 345 -10.45 -17.33 0.06
C GLY A 345 -11.43 -18.29 -0.62
N ARG A 346 -11.01 -19.53 -0.91
CA ARG A 346 -11.85 -20.54 -1.57
C ARG A 346 -12.77 -21.27 -0.58
N PRO A 347 -13.97 -21.69 -1.02
CA PRO A 347 -14.81 -22.62 -0.25
C PRO A 347 -14.03 -23.88 0.17
N LYS A 348 -14.32 -24.41 1.36
CA LYS A 348 -13.59 -25.56 1.93
C LYS A 348 -13.48 -26.75 0.95
N GLY A 349 -14.55 -27.04 0.20
CA GLY A 349 -14.58 -28.14 -0.77
C GLY A 349 -13.66 -27.93 -1.99
N GLU A 350 -13.32 -26.68 -2.31
CA GLU A 350 -12.45 -26.33 -3.43
C GLU A 350 -10.98 -26.30 -3.04
N ARG A 351 -10.64 -26.01 -1.77
CA ARG A 351 -9.23 -25.85 -1.35
C ARG A 351 -8.37 -27.09 -1.65
N ALA A 352 -8.95 -28.29 -1.60
CA ALA A 352 -8.26 -29.53 -1.91
C ALA A 352 -7.65 -29.56 -3.33
N SER A 353 -8.13 -28.75 -4.27
CA SER A 353 -7.55 -28.64 -5.61
C SER A 353 -6.12 -28.08 -5.60
N PHE A 354 -5.68 -27.44 -4.51
CA PHE A 354 -4.33 -26.90 -4.36
C PHE A 354 -3.31 -27.93 -3.85
N ALA A 355 -3.76 -29.11 -3.40
CA ALA A 355 -2.87 -30.10 -2.78
C ALA A 355 -1.69 -30.49 -3.69
N SER A 356 -1.93 -30.71 -4.98
CA SER A 356 -0.88 -31.06 -5.94
C SER A 356 0.12 -29.91 -6.16
N SER A 357 -0.37 -28.67 -6.31
CA SER A 357 0.48 -27.48 -6.46
C SER A 357 1.33 -27.23 -5.21
N CYS A 358 0.73 -27.35 -4.02
CA CYS A 358 1.44 -27.22 -2.76
C CYS A 358 2.53 -28.29 -2.61
N LYS A 359 2.22 -29.54 -2.94
CA LYS A 359 3.20 -30.63 -2.92
C LYS A 359 4.39 -30.34 -3.84
N ALA A 360 4.13 -29.98 -5.09
CA ALA A 360 5.18 -29.64 -6.05
C ALA A 360 6.03 -28.44 -5.56
N GLY A 361 5.38 -27.42 -4.99
CA GLY A 361 6.07 -26.28 -4.39
C GLY A 361 6.95 -26.69 -3.19
N ALA A 362 6.48 -27.60 -2.33
CA ALA A 362 7.22 -28.05 -1.15
C ALA A 362 8.47 -28.84 -1.58
N GLU A 363 8.33 -29.72 -2.56
CA GLU A 363 9.43 -30.49 -3.15
C GLU A 363 10.49 -29.57 -3.80
N ALA A 364 10.04 -28.54 -4.55
CA ALA A 364 10.93 -27.55 -5.14
C ALA A 364 11.69 -26.74 -4.07
N ILE A 365 11.03 -26.37 -2.99
CA ILE A 365 11.65 -25.68 -1.86
C ILE A 365 12.72 -26.57 -1.21
N VAL A 366 12.42 -27.84 -0.96
CA VAL A 366 13.38 -28.79 -0.36
C VAL A 366 14.63 -28.91 -1.24
N GLN A 367 14.47 -28.98 -2.56
CA GLN A 367 15.59 -29.00 -3.49
C GLN A 367 16.40 -27.70 -3.44
N ALA A 368 15.73 -26.54 -3.40
CA ALA A 368 16.38 -25.24 -3.29
C ALA A 368 17.17 -25.10 -1.97
N LEU A 369 16.57 -25.45 -0.83
CA LEU A 369 17.22 -25.46 0.48
C LEU A 369 18.50 -26.30 0.46
N SER A 370 18.42 -27.54 -0.04
CA SER A 370 19.57 -28.44 -0.15
C SER A 370 20.70 -27.84 -1.00
N SER A 371 20.37 -27.10 -2.07
CA SER A 371 21.40 -26.48 -2.93
C SER A 371 22.09 -25.28 -2.27
N LEU A 372 21.36 -24.53 -1.44
CA LEU A 372 21.88 -23.39 -0.68
C LEU A 372 22.60 -23.83 0.60
N GLY A 373 22.46 -25.11 0.99
CA GLY A 373 22.92 -25.62 2.28
C GLY A 373 22.15 -25.02 3.45
N CYS A 374 20.85 -24.78 3.21
CA CYS A 374 19.81 -24.64 4.20
C CYS A 374 19.14 -26.03 4.37
#